data_AF-A0A5M3MBZ9-F1
#
_entry.id   AF-A0A5M3MBZ9-F1
#
_cell.length_a   1.000
_cell.length_b   1.000
_cell.length_c   1.000
_cell.angle_alpha   90.00
_cell.angle_beta   90.00
_cell.angle_gamma   90.00
#
_symmetry.space_group_name_H-M   'P 1'
#
loop_
_entity.id
_entity.type
_entity.pdbx_description
1 polymer ?
#
loop_
_entity_poly.entity_id
_entity_poly.type
_entity_poly.pdbx_seq_one_letter_code
_entity_poly.pdbx_strand_id
1 'polypeptide(L)'
;MTKQEKTCCGVVEEARIEAREKHNRRANKPQPWIVLKLTVGIMIGLIAYACYVYIDQLCLNMIFQRPNALGSRTMGRSYPRAVVFLSIFCAVTFMMLWCYITVCCTSPGHARDFVPVTQRPGTQPPPPLRSSSISDDIRGTSYELTSPTVDLSRPPTHDPEQQTHIGTGQPPPDQSPRLSRRSGNADSHTLVSAGSMVAKQDQRSSQAISQDSGPPRESSQTHNVASTSTNAPVNPPNVSEGDLPPPIFSRRPPTTPILNPEYRYCSRDKIMKPYRCHHCRACGTCILKYDHHCPWIGQCVGAFNQKFFFDFVLWGAIFTIWTFGSLLGLVVRGQHQSPPSELNPQHIAVIVLTGLFGIFSFMMTLTQIRSLMLNQTTVESLNFRAMREREQATLSHMYAWYQIRAKRRTVKEWDQEWGKTGTEGNLWYLGSEKENWEIHDGMDYPPNPRYDSQGRQRRRKEWPVDLQ
;
A
#
# COMPACT_ATOMS: atom_id res chain seq x y z
N MET A 1 14.22 -42.87 -22.41
CA MET A 1 13.48 -41.60 -22.60
C MET A 1 13.48 -41.28 -24.08
N THR A 2 12.30 -41.14 -24.69
CA THR A 2 12.17 -41.03 -26.15
C THR A 2 12.21 -39.57 -26.61
N LYS A 3 12.38 -39.35 -27.91
CA LYS A 3 12.47 -38.00 -28.53
C LYS A 3 11.20 -37.15 -28.33
N GLN A 4 10.11 -37.77 -27.86
CA GLN A 4 8.74 -37.25 -27.78
C GLN A 4 8.42 -36.52 -26.45
N GLU A 5 9.14 -36.81 -25.37
CA GLU A 5 9.00 -36.09 -24.08
C GLU A 5 9.53 -34.65 -24.20
N LYS A 6 10.62 -34.45 -24.98
CA LYS A 6 11.24 -33.14 -25.19
C LYS A 6 10.34 -32.14 -25.95
N THR A 7 9.39 -32.62 -26.74
CA THR A 7 8.45 -31.76 -27.48
C THR A 7 7.29 -31.24 -26.64
N CYS A 8 6.80 -32.00 -25.66
CA CYS A 8 5.61 -31.60 -24.88
C CYS A 8 5.90 -30.39 -23.97
N CYS A 9 6.95 -30.46 -23.16
CA CYS A 9 7.38 -29.32 -22.32
C CYS A 9 7.82 -28.10 -23.15
N GLY A 10 8.44 -28.34 -24.31
CA GLY A 10 8.82 -27.28 -25.25
C GLY A 10 7.61 -26.47 -25.73
N VAL A 11 6.59 -27.15 -26.29
CA VAL A 11 5.36 -26.50 -26.79
C VAL A 11 4.59 -25.81 -25.66
N VAL A 12 4.55 -26.37 -24.44
CA VAL A 12 3.91 -25.72 -23.29
C VAL A 12 4.63 -24.45 -22.87
N GLU A 13 5.97 -24.43 -22.86
CA GLU A 13 6.73 -23.23 -22.51
C GLU A 13 6.74 -22.19 -23.65
N GLU A 14 6.80 -22.62 -24.91
CA GLU A 14 6.63 -21.75 -26.07
C GLU A 14 5.24 -21.08 -26.07
N ALA A 15 4.17 -21.83 -25.80
CA ALA A 15 2.82 -21.28 -25.67
C ALA A 15 2.70 -20.32 -24.46
N ARG A 16 3.40 -20.59 -23.35
CA ARG A 16 3.50 -19.64 -22.21
C ARG A 16 4.25 -18.37 -22.61
N ILE A 17 5.34 -18.48 -23.37
CA ILE A 17 6.11 -17.34 -23.87
C ILE A 17 5.25 -16.53 -24.85
N GLU A 18 4.61 -17.14 -25.85
CA GLU A 18 3.73 -16.43 -26.80
C GLU A 18 2.54 -15.78 -26.07
N ALA A 19 1.92 -16.46 -25.10
CA ALA A 19 0.87 -15.88 -24.27
C ALA A 19 1.38 -14.70 -23.41
N ARG A 20 2.58 -14.82 -22.81
CA ARG A 20 3.24 -13.76 -22.02
C ARG A 20 3.60 -12.57 -22.90
N GLU A 21 4.10 -12.80 -24.11
CA GLU A 21 4.35 -11.77 -25.12
C GLU A 21 3.06 -11.10 -25.60
N LYS A 22 2.03 -11.88 -25.95
CA LYS A 22 0.70 -11.41 -26.39
C LYS A 22 0.03 -10.58 -25.30
N HIS A 23 0.23 -10.96 -24.03
CA HIS A 23 -0.10 -10.14 -22.87
C HIS A 23 0.77 -8.87 -22.80
N ASN A 24 2.10 -8.93 -22.94
CA ASN A 24 2.98 -7.75 -22.97
C ASN A 24 2.60 -6.77 -24.10
N ARG A 25 2.33 -7.28 -25.32
CA ARG A 25 1.87 -6.53 -26.50
C ARG A 25 0.52 -5.84 -26.23
N ARG A 26 -0.41 -6.51 -25.54
CA ARG A 26 -1.67 -5.91 -25.04
C ARG A 26 -1.46 -4.95 -23.87
N ALA A 27 -0.42 -5.14 -23.05
CA ALA A 27 -0.10 -4.32 -21.88
C ALA A 27 0.73 -3.06 -22.19
N ASN A 28 1.29 -2.98 -23.40
CA ASN A 28 2.01 -1.82 -23.91
C ASN A 28 1.11 -0.87 -24.74
N LYS A 29 -0.13 -1.25 -25.05
CA LYS A 29 -1.10 -0.37 -25.73
C LYS A 29 -1.90 0.46 -24.69
N PRO A 30 -2.24 1.73 -25.00
CA PRO A 30 -3.19 2.52 -24.23
C PRO A 30 -4.60 1.90 -24.28
N GLN A 31 -5.49 2.34 -23.38
CA GLN A 31 -6.90 1.97 -23.49
C GLN A 31 -7.57 2.72 -24.66
N PRO A 32 -8.54 2.11 -25.37
CA PRO A 32 -9.30 2.80 -26.41
C PRO A 32 -10.03 4.02 -25.84
N TRP A 33 -10.07 5.12 -26.60
CA TRP A 33 -10.73 6.36 -26.18
C TRP A 33 -12.18 6.17 -25.71
N ILE A 34 -12.94 5.28 -26.38
CA ILE A 34 -14.32 4.96 -26.00
C ILE A 34 -14.42 4.29 -24.62
N VAL A 35 -13.44 3.45 -24.23
CA VAL A 35 -13.37 2.86 -22.89
C VAL A 35 -13.04 3.92 -21.84
N LEU A 36 -12.15 4.85 -22.19
CA LEU A 36 -11.78 5.97 -21.31
C LEU A 36 -12.95 6.95 -21.08
N LYS A 37 -13.83 7.17 -22.06
CA LYS A 37 -14.94 8.14 -21.95
C LYS A 37 -16.32 7.54 -21.65
N LEU A 38 -16.52 6.22 -21.75
CA LEU A 38 -17.78 5.55 -21.39
C LEU A 38 -18.21 5.87 -19.94
N THR A 39 -17.29 5.81 -18.99
CA THR A 39 -17.54 6.11 -17.56
C THR A 39 -17.87 7.58 -17.29
N VAL A 40 -17.41 8.51 -18.14
CA VAL A 40 -17.82 9.93 -18.09
C VAL A 40 -19.27 10.09 -18.53
N GLY A 41 -19.67 9.41 -19.61
CA GLY A 41 -21.08 9.36 -20.04
C GLY A 41 -22.02 8.77 -18.98
N ILE A 42 -21.58 7.70 -18.30
CA ILE A 42 -22.32 7.10 -17.18
C ILE A 42 -22.48 8.10 -16.02
N MET A 43 -21.43 8.82 -15.61
CA MET A 43 -21.53 9.85 -14.57
C MET A 43 -22.51 10.97 -14.92
N ILE A 44 -22.47 11.47 -16.16
CA ILE A 44 -23.41 12.49 -16.65
C ILE A 44 -24.86 11.95 -16.57
N GLY A 45 -25.10 10.70 -16.99
CA GLY A 45 -26.40 10.06 -16.89
C GLY A 45 -26.90 9.89 -15.44
N LEU A 46 -26.02 9.50 -14.52
CA LEU A 46 -26.36 9.36 -13.09
C LEU A 46 -26.68 10.72 -12.43
N ILE A 47 -25.91 11.77 -12.74
CA ILE A 47 -26.16 13.13 -12.25
C ILE A 47 -27.48 13.66 -12.84
N ALA A 48 -27.71 13.50 -14.14
CA ALA A 48 -28.95 13.91 -14.80
C ALA A 48 -30.19 13.20 -14.22
N TYR A 49 -30.10 11.89 -13.95
CA TYR A 49 -31.16 11.13 -13.29
C TYR A 49 -31.45 11.61 -11.87
N ALA A 50 -30.41 11.84 -11.06
CA ALA A 50 -30.57 12.40 -9.72
C ALA A 50 -31.22 13.81 -9.75
N CYS A 51 -30.83 14.65 -10.71
CA CYS A 51 -31.42 15.97 -10.92
C CYS A 51 -32.89 15.90 -11.37
N TYR A 52 -33.22 14.99 -12.29
CA TYR A 52 -34.60 14.76 -12.72
C TYR A 52 -35.50 14.40 -11.53
N VAL A 53 -35.12 13.38 -10.75
CA VAL A 53 -35.91 12.92 -9.60
C VAL A 53 -36.00 14.01 -8.52
N TYR A 54 -34.91 14.73 -8.22
CA TYR A 54 -34.95 15.78 -7.19
C TYR A 54 -35.77 17.01 -7.62
N ILE A 55 -35.68 17.42 -8.89
CA ILE A 55 -36.40 18.61 -9.38
C ILE A 55 -37.87 18.27 -9.63
N ASP A 56 -38.20 17.30 -10.48
CA ASP A 56 -39.58 16.98 -10.84
C ASP A 56 -40.33 16.25 -9.72
N GLN A 57 -39.79 15.12 -9.26
CA GLN A 57 -40.52 14.22 -8.35
C GLN A 57 -40.57 14.72 -6.89
N LEU A 58 -39.63 15.58 -6.48
CA LEU A 58 -39.62 16.21 -5.15
C LEU A 58 -40.01 17.70 -5.21
N CYS A 59 -39.17 18.58 -5.77
CA CYS A 59 -39.37 20.03 -5.69
C CYS A 59 -40.64 20.53 -6.42
N LEU A 60 -40.84 20.16 -7.69
CA LEU A 60 -42.01 20.59 -8.46
C LEU A 60 -43.30 19.98 -7.91
N ASN A 61 -43.28 18.71 -7.49
CA ASN A 61 -44.42 18.10 -6.80
C ASN A 61 -44.81 18.86 -5.51
N MET A 62 -43.85 19.29 -4.69
CA MET A 62 -44.13 20.14 -3.50
C MET A 62 -44.63 21.54 -3.87
N ILE A 63 -44.14 22.14 -4.95
CA ILE A 63 -44.54 23.48 -5.40
C ILE A 63 -45.97 23.48 -5.97
N PHE A 64 -46.27 22.53 -6.86
CA PHE A 64 -47.57 22.39 -7.51
C PHE A 64 -48.59 21.57 -6.70
N GLN A 65 -48.24 21.15 -5.47
CA GLN A 65 -49.13 20.47 -4.53
C GLN A 65 -49.84 19.24 -5.14
N ARG A 66 -49.13 18.47 -5.98
CA ARG A 66 -49.65 17.24 -6.58
C ARG A 66 -50.02 16.24 -5.47
N PRO A 67 -51.05 15.38 -5.62
CA PRO A 67 -51.60 14.58 -4.52
C PRO A 67 -50.57 13.68 -3.80
N ASN A 68 -49.53 13.24 -4.52
CA ASN A 68 -48.47 12.36 -3.98
C ASN A 68 -47.23 13.13 -3.46
N ALA A 69 -47.31 14.45 -3.28
CA ALA A 69 -46.17 15.27 -2.88
C ALA A 69 -45.77 15.12 -1.40
N LEU A 70 -44.51 14.74 -1.15
CA LEU A 70 -43.98 14.59 0.20
C LEU A 70 -44.00 15.93 0.96
N GLY A 71 -44.84 16.00 1.99
CA GLY A 71 -44.99 17.20 2.84
C GLY A 71 -46.16 18.12 2.50
N SER A 72 -47.06 17.74 1.58
CA SER A 72 -48.14 18.63 1.09
C SER A 72 -49.16 19.08 2.17
N ARG A 73 -49.30 18.36 3.29
CA ARG A 73 -50.39 18.60 4.28
C ARG A 73 -50.26 19.85 5.15
N THR A 74 -49.29 20.74 4.91
CA THR A 74 -49.22 22.08 5.54
C THR A 74 -49.09 23.19 4.50
N MET A 75 -50.19 23.40 3.75
CA MET A 75 -50.35 24.34 2.63
C MET A 75 -49.51 25.63 2.74
N GLY A 76 -49.72 26.45 3.79
CA GLY A 76 -49.02 27.72 3.98
C GLY A 76 -47.53 27.64 4.35
N ARG A 77 -46.95 26.44 4.49
CA ARG A 77 -45.55 26.24 4.94
C ARG A 77 -44.73 25.30 4.06
N SER A 78 -45.32 24.67 3.05
CA SER A 78 -44.60 23.73 2.16
C SER A 78 -43.98 24.40 0.93
N TYR A 79 -44.66 25.34 0.29
CA TYR A 79 -44.11 26.14 -0.84
C TYR A 79 -42.75 26.81 -0.52
N PRO A 80 -42.58 27.61 0.55
CA PRO A 80 -41.29 28.27 0.82
C PRO A 80 -40.17 27.28 1.14
N ARG A 81 -40.47 26.13 1.77
CA ARG A 81 -39.49 25.05 1.99
C ARG A 81 -39.02 24.48 0.65
N ALA A 82 -39.95 24.22 -0.27
CA ALA A 82 -39.66 23.64 -1.58
C ALA A 82 -38.76 24.55 -2.42
N VAL A 83 -39.00 25.86 -2.38
CA VAL A 83 -38.15 26.88 -3.02
C VAL A 83 -36.75 26.86 -2.40
N VAL A 84 -36.60 26.85 -1.06
CA VAL A 84 -35.29 26.77 -0.40
C VAL A 84 -34.53 25.48 -0.75
N PHE A 85 -35.20 24.32 -0.74
CA PHE A 85 -34.59 23.05 -1.16
C PHE A 85 -34.12 23.09 -2.62
N LEU A 86 -34.93 23.66 -3.52
CA LEU A 86 -34.58 23.81 -4.93
C LEU A 86 -33.40 24.77 -5.15
N SER A 87 -33.40 25.95 -4.52
CA SER A 87 -32.32 26.93 -4.65
C SER A 87 -30.98 26.37 -4.18
N ILE A 88 -30.93 25.68 -3.04
CA ILE A 88 -29.70 25.07 -2.53
C ILE A 88 -29.28 23.90 -3.43
N PHE A 89 -30.21 23.04 -3.86
CA PHE A 89 -29.91 21.94 -4.77
C PHE A 89 -29.34 22.44 -6.10
N CYS A 90 -29.92 23.48 -6.70
CA CYS A 90 -29.42 24.08 -7.94
C CYS A 90 -28.01 24.68 -7.77
N ALA A 91 -27.75 25.39 -6.67
CA ALA A 91 -26.42 25.96 -6.40
C ALA A 91 -25.34 24.87 -6.21
N VAL A 92 -25.64 23.83 -5.43
CA VAL A 92 -24.74 22.69 -5.20
C VAL A 92 -24.52 21.88 -6.48
N THR A 93 -25.58 21.65 -7.26
CA THR A 93 -25.52 20.94 -8.56
C THR A 93 -24.70 21.73 -9.58
N PHE A 94 -24.87 23.04 -9.66
CA PHE A 94 -24.08 23.91 -10.53
C PHE A 94 -22.58 23.83 -10.19
N MET A 95 -22.21 23.94 -8.90
CA MET A 95 -20.81 23.85 -8.48
C MET A 95 -20.22 22.44 -8.73
N MET A 96 -21.00 21.39 -8.48
CA MET A 96 -20.62 20.01 -8.82
C MET A 96 -20.35 19.86 -10.33
N LEU A 97 -21.29 20.26 -11.19
CA LEU A 97 -21.14 20.18 -12.64
C LEU A 97 -19.96 21.04 -13.14
N TRP A 98 -19.78 22.24 -12.60
CA TRP A 98 -18.66 23.13 -12.93
C TRP A 98 -17.31 22.47 -12.61
N CYS A 99 -17.14 21.95 -11.38
CA CYS A 99 -15.91 21.27 -10.99
C CYS A 99 -15.68 19.98 -11.78
N TYR A 100 -16.74 19.22 -12.10
CA TYR A 100 -16.64 18.00 -12.90
C TYR A 100 -16.23 18.28 -14.35
N ILE A 101 -16.83 19.30 -14.99
CA ILE A 101 -16.43 19.76 -16.33
C ILE A 101 -14.98 20.25 -16.30
N THR A 102 -14.61 21.07 -15.30
CA THR A 102 -13.24 21.57 -15.14
C THR A 102 -12.23 20.42 -15.08
N VAL A 103 -12.38 19.45 -14.17
CA VAL A 103 -11.43 18.31 -14.07
C VAL A 103 -11.46 17.39 -15.30
N CYS A 104 -12.59 17.29 -16.01
CA CYS A 104 -12.66 16.53 -17.26
C CYS A 104 -11.95 17.22 -18.44
N CYS A 105 -11.85 18.56 -18.43
CA CYS A 105 -11.24 19.37 -19.47
C CYS A 105 -9.79 19.79 -19.18
N THR A 106 -9.35 19.88 -17.92
CA THR A 106 -7.96 20.22 -17.58
C THR A 106 -7.01 19.04 -17.83
N SER A 107 -5.89 19.33 -18.52
CA SER A 107 -4.78 18.38 -18.72
C SER A 107 -4.18 17.90 -17.38
N PRO A 108 -3.72 16.64 -17.27
CA PRO A 108 -3.06 16.15 -16.06
C PRO A 108 -1.57 16.56 -15.98
N GLY A 109 -1.04 17.20 -17.04
CA GLY A 109 0.39 17.41 -17.25
C GLY A 109 1.07 16.17 -17.81
N HIS A 110 1.10 16.02 -19.13
CA HIS A 110 1.86 14.93 -19.76
C HIS A 110 3.34 15.32 -19.84
N ALA A 111 4.23 14.49 -19.31
CA ALA A 111 5.63 14.87 -19.16
C ALA A 111 6.36 15.09 -20.49
N ARG A 112 5.91 14.45 -21.58
CA ARG A 112 6.40 14.67 -22.96
C ARG A 112 6.23 16.13 -23.44
N ASP A 113 5.28 16.86 -22.87
CA ASP A 113 4.96 18.24 -23.26
C ASP A 113 5.98 19.23 -22.63
N PHE A 114 6.83 18.76 -21.71
CA PHE A 114 7.81 19.55 -20.93
C PHE A 114 9.24 18.97 -20.97
N VAL A 115 9.40 17.69 -21.34
CA VAL A 115 10.67 16.97 -21.29
C VAL A 115 10.98 16.37 -22.66
N PRO A 116 12.14 16.68 -23.26
CA PRO A 116 12.53 16.12 -24.55
C PRO A 116 12.81 14.61 -24.46
N VAL A 117 12.76 13.95 -25.60
CA VAL A 117 13.20 12.55 -25.74
C VAL A 117 14.70 12.45 -25.43
N THR A 118 15.06 11.55 -24.50
CA THR A 118 16.44 11.26 -24.10
C THR A 118 16.85 9.87 -24.54
N GLN A 119 18.15 9.61 -24.63
CA GLN A 119 18.65 8.23 -24.71
C GLN A 119 18.48 7.52 -23.35
N ARG A 120 18.64 6.19 -23.33
CA ARG A 120 18.63 5.40 -22.10
C ARG A 120 19.98 5.62 -21.37
N PRO A 121 19.99 5.96 -20.07
CA PRO A 121 21.22 5.95 -19.28
C PRO A 121 21.90 4.56 -19.32
N GLY A 122 23.23 4.54 -19.47
CA GLY A 122 24.02 3.29 -19.48
C GLY A 122 24.27 2.65 -20.85
N THR A 123 23.55 3.02 -21.92
CA THR A 123 23.90 2.56 -23.27
C THR A 123 24.87 3.53 -23.96
N GLN A 124 26.17 3.23 -23.90
CA GLN A 124 27.09 3.72 -24.94
C GLN A 124 26.71 3.08 -26.29
N PRO A 125 26.88 3.77 -27.43
CA PRO A 125 26.77 3.12 -28.73
C PRO A 125 27.87 2.04 -28.85
N PRO A 126 27.56 0.83 -29.35
CA PRO A 126 28.59 -0.19 -29.53
C PRO A 126 29.62 0.27 -30.57
N PRO A 127 30.91 -0.04 -30.40
CA PRO A 127 31.89 0.10 -31.47
C PRO A 127 31.50 -0.79 -32.68
N PRO A 128 31.95 -0.46 -33.90
CA PRO A 128 31.51 -1.14 -35.12
C PRO A 128 31.72 -2.65 -35.06
N LEU A 129 30.73 -3.37 -35.60
CA LEU A 129 30.48 -4.80 -35.37
C LEU A 129 31.71 -5.72 -35.55
N ARG A 130 31.94 -6.56 -34.53
CA ARG A 130 32.38 -7.95 -34.75
C ARG A 130 31.27 -8.90 -34.32
N SER A 131 31.10 -9.98 -35.08
CA SER A 131 29.94 -10.86 -35.02
C SER A 131 30.10 -11.98 -34.00
N SER A 132 29.31 -11.94 -32.93
CA SER A 132 28.90 -13.14 -32.19
C SER A 132 27.54 -12.88 -31.53
N SER A 133 26.62 -13.83 -31.66
CA SER A 133 25.29 -13.78 -31.08
C SER A 133 25.32 -14.16 -29.59
N ILE A 134 24.63 -13.40 -28.75
CA ILE A 134 23.66 -13.89 -27.75
C ILE A 134 22.84 -12.69 -27.29
N SER A 135 21.53 -12.89 -27.14
CA SER A 135 20.56 -11.85 -26.75
C SER A 135 19.94 -12.20 -25.41
N ASP A 136 19.91 -11.26 -24.47
CA ASP A 136 18.96 -11.30 -23.35
C ASP A 136 18.64 -9.86 -22.88
N ASP A 137 17.35 -9.56 -22.73
CA ASP A 137 16.84 -8.20 -22.48
C ASP A 137 15.74 -8.20 -21.39
N ILE A 138 16.15 -7.81 -20.18
CA ILE A 138 15.35 -7.23 -19.08
C ILE A 138 14.12 -8.03 -18.56
N ARG A 139 14.23 -8.44 -17.29
CA ARG A 139 13.16 -8.36 -16.26
C ARG A 139 13.79 -8.20 -14.87
N GLY A 140 13.12 -7.66 -13.86
CA GLY A 140 11.76 -7.10 -13.85
C GLY A 140 10.88 -7.68 -12.74
N THR A 141 11.23 -7.36 -11.49
CA THR A 141 10.46 -7.62 -10.24
C THR A 141 9.92 -9.05 -10.09
N SER A 142 10.77 -9.94 -9.58
CA SER A 142 10.36 -11.10 -8.78
C SER A 142 10.97 -10.97 -7.38
N TYR A 143 10.32 -11.57 -6.39
CA TYR A 143 10.94 -11.90 -5.11
C TYR A 143 12.04 -12.93 -5.38
N GLU A 144 13.23 -12.74 -4.80
CA GLU A 144 14.35 -13.66 -4.97
C GLU A 144 14.90 -14.04 -3.60
N LEU A 145 14.90 -15.34 -3.31
CA LEU A 145 15.24 -15.89 -2.01
C LEU A 145 16.75 -16.15 -1.95
N THR A 146 17.54 -15.10 -1.79
CA THR A 146 19.01 -15.18 -1.75
C THR A 146 19.49 -15.87 -0.47
N SER A 147 19.73 -17.17 -0.54
CA SER A 147 20.67 -17.84 0.37
C SER A 147 22.08 -17.31 0.13
N PRO A 148 22.90 -17.07 1.17
CA PRO A 148 24.21 -16.45 0.99
C PRO A 148 25.26 -17.47 0.51
N THR A 149 25.74 -17.32 -0.72
CA THR A 149 27.01 -17.90 -1.17
C THR A 149 28.15 -16.98 -0.73
N VAL A 150 29.09 -17.50 0.07
CA VAL A 150 30.31 -16.78 0.46
C VAL A 150 31.37 -16.97 -0.64
N ASP A 151 31.87 -15.87 -1.19
CA ASP A 151 33.04 -15.88 -2.07
C ASP A 151 34.32 -15.96 -1.23
N LEU A 152 35.14 -16.98 -1.48
CA LEU A 152 36.40 -17.26 -0.78
C LEU A 152 37.64 -16.77 -1.56
N SER A 153 37.47 -16.04 -2.66
CA SER A 153 38.53 -15.73 -3.63
C SER A 153 39.52 -14.62 -3.22
N ARG A 154 39.65 -14.27 -1.92
CA ARG A 154 40.52 -13.17 -1.48
C ARG A 154 41.23 -13.42 -0.14
N PRO A 155 42.57 -13.53 -0.11
CA PRO A 155 43.32 -13.59 1.15
C PRO A 155 43.39 -12.21 1.83
N PRO A 156 43.31 -12.12 3.16
CA PRO A 156 43.51 -10.88 3.89
C PRO A 156 45.01 -10.58 4.06
N THR A 157 45.45 -9.41 3.61
CA THR A 157 46.78 -8.86 3.94
C THR A 157 46.76 -8.24 5.33
N HIS A 158 47.56 -8.81 6.25
CA HIS A 158 47.86 -8.21 7.54
C HIS A 158 48.97 -7.16 7.40
N ASP A 159 48.88 -6.07 8.15
CA ASP A 159 50.02 -5.25 8.57
C ASP A 159 49.81 -4.86 10.06
N PRO A 160 50.89 -4.57 10.84
CA PRO A 160 50.83 -4.57 12.30
C PRO A 160 50.74 -3.19 12.99
N GLU A 161 50.25 -3.24 14.23
CA GLU A 161 50.48 -2.38 15.41
C GLU A 161 50.95 -0.92 15.28
N GLN A 162 50.29 -0.05 16.06
CA GLN A 162 51.02 0.81 17.02
C GLN A 162 50.24 0.93 18.34
N GLN A 163 50.97 0.93 19.46
CA GLN A 163 50.44 0.88 20.83
C GLN A 163 50.67 2.21 21.58
N THR A 164 49.80 2.55 22.54
CA THR A 164 50.14 3.39 23.71
C THR A 164 49.41 2.93 24.98
N HIS A 165 50.11 2.99 26.12
CA HIS A 165 49.62 2.65 27.48
C HIS A 165 48.70 3.77 28.04
N ILE A 166 48.05 3.75 29.23
CA ILE A 166 48.24 3.10 30.56
C ILE A 166 46.83 2.91 31.20
N GLY A 167 46.50 1.96 32.10
CA GLY A 167 47.24 0.81 32.67
C GLY A 167 46.87 0.51 34.14
N THR A 168 47.10 -0.74 34.59
CA THR A 168 47.18 -1.27 35.98
C THR A 168 46.00 -1.14 36.99
N GLY A 169 45.55 -2.27 37.54
CA GLY A 169 44.72 -2.35 38.76
C GLY A 169 44.09 -3.73 39.04
N GLN A 170 44.64 -4.52 39.97
CA GLN A 170 44.20 -5.90 40.32
C GLN A 170 44.87 -6.36 41.65
N PRO A 171 44.44 -7.47 42.31
CA PRO A 171 43.16 -7.77 43.00
C PRO A 171 43.48 -8.13 44.49
N PRO A 172 43.11 -9.31 45.08
CA PRO A 172 41.83 -10.03 45.30
C PRO A 172 41.49 -10.05 46.83
N PRO A 173 40.81 -11.04 47.48
CA PRO A 173 39.85 -12.10 47.07
C PRO A 173 38.47 -11.85 47.78
N ASP A 174 37.65 -12.73 48.39
CA ASP A 174 37.63 -14.20 48.63
C ASP A 174 36.24 -14.77 49.04
N GLN A 175 36.16 -16.10 49.15
CA GLN A 175 35.35 -16.97 50.05
C GLN A 175 33.83 -16.75 50.26
N SER A 176 33.06 -17.76 49.82
CA SER A 176 31.73 -18.13 50.37
C SER A 176 31.85 -18.83 51.73
N PRO A 177 30.77 -18.87 52.55
CA PRO A 177 30.15 -20.18 52.78
C PRO A 177 28.60 -20.18 52.89
N ARG A 178 28.03 -21.39 53.00
CA ARG A 178 26.59 -21.67 53.21
C ARG A 178 26.16 -21.47 54.67
N LEU A 179 24.84 -21.37 54.89
CA LEU A 179 23.98 -22.03 55.90
C LEU A 179 22.66 -21.20 55.93
N SER A 180 21.40 -21.62 55.76
CA SER A 180 20.62 -22.87 55.85
C SER A 180 19.48 -22.72 56.87
N ARG A 181 18.29 -23.21 56.50
CA ARG A 181 17.30 -23.93 57.35
C ARG A 181 16.14 -23.16 57.99
N ARG A 182 15.00 -23.88 58.00
CA ARG A 182 13.75 -23.73 58.79
C ARG A 182 12.70 -22.76 58.22
N SER A 183 11.38 -23.01 58.32
CA SER A 183 10.48 -24.18 58.16
C SER A 183 9.14 -23.87 58.86
N GLY A 184 8.01 -24.26 58.25
CA GLY A 184 6.62 -23.98 58.65
C GLY A 184 5.80 -23.88 57.36
N ASN A 185 4.84 -24.75 57.00
CA ASN A 185 3.67 -25.30 57.71
C ASN A 185 2.72 -24.21 58.26
N ALA A 186 1.40 -24.25 58.01
CA ALA A 186 0.62 -25.12 57.11
C ALA A 186 -0.79 -24.55 56.84
N ASP A 187 -1.63 -25.37 56.21
CA ASP A 187 -3.11 -25.39 56.26
C ASP A 187 -3.94 -24.43 55.37
N SER A 188 -5.20 -24.81 55.17
CA SER A 188 -5.99 -24.55 53.95
C SER A 188 -7.49 -24.49 54.22
N HIS A 189 -8.27 -23.71 53.44
CA HIS A 189 -9.74 -23.84 53.40
C HIS A 189 -10.42 -23.38 52.08
N THR A 190 -10.75 -24.38 51.25
CA THR A 190 -12.09 -24.70 50.65
C THR A 190 -13.07 -23.64 50.04
N LEU A 191 -13.48 -23.95 48.77
CA LEU A 191 -14.81 -23.74 48.12
C LEU A 191 -15.22 -22.29 47.74
N VAL A 192 -16.14 -21.95 46.80
CA VAL A 192 -17.29 -22.57 46.09
C VAL A 192 -17.30 -22.06 44.61
N SER A 193 -17.33 -22.86 43.51
CA SER A 193 -18.41 -23.57 42.77
C SER A 193 -19.23 -22.77 41.70
N ALA A 194 -19.86 -23.51 40.77
CA ALA A 194 -20.63 -23.14 39.55
C ALA A 194 -19.83 -22.56 38.35
N GLY A 195 -20.12 -22.83 37.07
CA GLY A 195 -21.08 -23.76 36.41
C GLY A 195 -21.42 -23.27 34.97
N SER A 196 -20.98 -23.92 33.87
CA SER A 196 -21.68 -24.96 33.07
C SER A 196 -23.06 -24.55 32.49
N MET A 197 -23.47 -24.78 31.22
CA MET A 197 -22.93 -25.56 30.07
C MET A 197 -23.07 -24.73 28.75
N VAL A 198 -22.93 -25.18 27.49
CA VAL A 198 -23.40 -26.37 26.74
C VAL A 198 -22.43 -26.73 25.60
N ALA A 199 -22.29 -28.03 25.28
CA ALA A 199 -21.48 -28.55 24.18
C ALA A 199 -22.33 -29.23 23.08
N LYS A 200 -21.69 -29.57 21.95
CA LYS A 200 -22.17 -30.65 21.07
C LYS A 200 -21.00 -31.33 20.33
N GLN A 201 -21.07 -32.65 20.25
CA GLN A 201 -20.08 -33.58 19.68
C GLN A 201 -20.85 -34.85 19.29
N ASP A 202 -20.41 -35.58 18.26
CA ASP A 202 -20.65 -37.04 18.17
C ASP A 202 -19.74 -37.73 17.13
N GLN A 203 -19.69 -39.08 17.13
CA GLN A 203 -18.69 -39.92 16.43
C GLN A 203 -19.29 -41.18 15.76
N ARG A 204 -18.54 -41.78 14.80
CA ARG A 204 -18.26 -43.25 14.57
C ARG A 204 -17.59 -43.45 13.18
N SER A 205 -16.55 -44.26 12.88
CA SER A 205 -16.12 -45.66 13.21
C SER A 205 -16.45 -46.67 12.08
N SER A 206 -15.65 -47.67 11.68
CA SER A 206 -14.29 -48.17 12.05
C SER A 206 -13.80 -49.23 11.01
N GLN A 207 -12.70 -49.98 11.28
CA GLN A 207 -12.15 -51.21 10.62
C GLN A 207 -11.17 -51.03 9.42
N ALA A 208 -10.13 -51.88 9.18
CA ALA A 208 -9.46 -52.92 10.03
C ALA A 208 -8.13 -53.50 9.41
N ILE A 209 -7.17 -53.93 10.27
CA ILE A 209 -6.19 -55.09 10.15
C ILE A 209 -5.12 -55.04 9.01
N SER A 210 -3.89 -55.59 9.02
CA SER A 210 -2.99 -56.46 9.88
C SER A 210 -1.51 -55.95 9.77
N GLN A 211 -0.62 -55.96 10.78
CA GLN A 211 0.15 -57.05 11.45
C GLN A 211 1.19 -57.84 10.62
N ASP A 212 2.50 -57.70 10.94
CA ASP A 212 3.49 -58.77 11.24
C ASP A 212 4.73 -58.18 12.01
N SER A 213 5.84 -58.94 12.20
CA SER A 213 6.74 -58.87 13.38
C SER A 213 8.28 -58.98 13.11
N GLY A 214 9.12 -58.73 14.14
CA GLY A 214 10.62 -58.74 14.09
C GLY A 214 11.26 -60.00 14.75
N PRO A 215 12.48 -59.97 15.38
CA PRO A 215 13.49 -58.92 15.66
C PRO A 215 14.96 -59.42 15.32
N PRO A 216 16.03 -59.34 16.17
CA PRO A 216 16.78 -58.22 16.79
C PRO A 216 18.28 -58.09 16.32
N ARG A 217 19.13 -57.36 17.07
CA ARG A 217 20.63 -57.23 16.97
C ARG A 217 21.36 -58.57 17.29
N GLU A 218 22.68 -58.79 17.15
CA GLU A 218 23.86 -57.92 17.45
C GLU A 218 25.23 -58.49 16.99
N SER A 219 26.31 -57.70 17.14
CA SER A 219 27.75 -58.07 17.18
C SER A 219 28.52 -58.46 15.89
N SER A 220 29.67 -57.80 15.65
CA SER A 220 31.03 -58.42 15.56
C SER A 220 32.11 -57.39 15.14
N GLN A 221 33.39 -57.72 15.33
CA GLN A 221 34.50 -56.76 15.34
C GLN A 221 35.44 -56.83 14.11
N THR A 222 35.98 -55.65 13.76
CA THR A 222 37.33 -55.37 13.20
C THR A 222 37.98 -56.31 12.16
N HIS A 223 38.45 -55.71 11.06
CA HIS A 223 39.82 -55.93 10.57
C HIS A 223 40.39 -54.65 9.92
N ASN A 224 41.65 -54.31 10.24
CA ASN A 224 42.34 -53.12 9.70
C ASN A 224 43.44 -53.54 8.69
N VAL A 225 43.55 -52.79 7.59
CA VAL A 225 44.77 -52.66 6.76
C VAL A 225 44.93 -51.17 6.43
N ALA A 226 46.17 -50.69 6.28
CA ALA A 226 46.52 -49.30 6.60
C ALA A 226 46.85 -48.38 5.40
N SER A 227 46.66 -47.07 5.65
CA SER A 227 47.39 -45.91 5.09
C SER A 227 47.21 -45.61 3.57
N THR A 228 47.29 -44.37 3.05
CA THR A 228 47.62 -43.06 3.64
C THR A 228 46.84 -41.92 2.94
N SER A 229 46.26 -40.98 3.68
CA SER A 229 46.26 -39.54 3.31
C SER A 229 45.85 -38.66 4.51
N THR A 230 46.50 -37.51 4.67
CA THR A 230 46.23 -36.55 5.75
C THR A 230 45.37 -35.40 5.24
N ASN A 231 44.09 -35.37 5.61
CA ASN A 231 43.21 -34.21 5.47
C ASN A 231 42.24 -34.19 6.66
N ALA A 232 42.58 -33.44 7.71
CA ALA A 232 41.66 -33.19 8.82
C ALA A 232 40.69 -32.07 8.41
N PRO A 233 39.36 -32.30 8.46
CA PRO A 233 38.40 -31.22 8.22
C PRO A 233 38.47 -30.21 9.37
N VAL A 234 38.80 -28.95 9.05
CA VAL A 234 38.69 -27.85 10.01
C VAL A 234 37.20 -27.61 10.27
N ASN A 235 36.71 -28.09 11.40
CA ASN A 235 35.37 -27.73 11.87
C ASN A 235 35.29 -26.21 12.05
N PRO A 236 34.23 -25.54 11.58
CA PRO A 236 33.99 -24.14 11.93
C PRO A 236 33.86 -24.03 13.46
N PRO A 237 34.22 -22.87 14.06
CA PRO A 237 34.10 -22.69 15.49
C PRO A 237 32.65 -22.91 15.93
N ASN A 238 32.47 -23.73 16.96
CA ASN A 238 31.16 -24.11 17.50
C ASN A 238 30.57 -22.94 18.30
N VAL A 239 30.08 -21.91 17.61
CA VAL A 239 29.43 -20.74 18.21
C VAL A 239 28.11 -21.20 18.85
N SER A 240 28.02 -21.09 20.17
CA SER A 240 26.81 -21.40 20.91
C SER A 240 25.67 -20.50 20.41
N GLU A 241 24.46 -21.04 20.27
CA GLU A 241 23.30 -20.29 19.75
C GLU A 241 22.90 -19.10 20.66
N GLY A 242 23.42 -19.05 21.89
CA GLY A 242 23.29 -17.92 22.83
C GLY A 242 24.36 -16.82 22.74
N ASP A 243 25.45 -17.00 21.97
CA ASP A 243 26.53 -16.01 21.82
C ASP A 243 26.33 -15.05 20.64
N LEU A 244 25.32 -15.31 19.80
CA LEU A 244 24.93 -14.37 18.75
C LEU A 244 24.24 -13.15 19.37
N PRO A 245 24.63 -11.91 19.03
CA PRO A 245 23.92 -10.72 19.49
C PRO A 245 22.46 -10.79 19.02
N PRO A 246 21.48 -10.41 19.87
CA PRO A 246 20.07 -10.61 19.57
C PRO A 246 19.72 -9.91 18.24
N PRO A 247 19.03 -10.60 17.31
CA PRO A 247 18.84 -10.12 15.95
C PRO A 247 18.24 -8.71 15.95
N ILE A 248 18.97 -7.76 15.36
CA ILE A 248 18.59 -6.34 15.37
C ILE A 248 17.42 -6.14 14.40
N PHE A 249 16.21 -6.36 14.92
CA PHE A 249 14.96 -6.07 14.25
C PHE A 249 14.76 -4.55 14.15
N SER A 250 15.42 -3.92 13.19
CA SER A 250 15.20 -2.53 12.78
C SER A 250 14.36 -2.46 11.50
N ARG A 251 13.63 -1.35 11.31
CA ARG A 251 12.95 -1.01 10.05
C ARG A 251 13.96 -1.04 8.90
N ARG A 252 13.56 -1.58 7.74
CA ARG A 252 14.37 -1.64 6.52
C ARG A 252 13.71 -0.83 5.39
N PRO A 253 14.02 0.46 5.24
CA PRO A 253 13.55 1.26 4.11
C PRO A 253 14.07 0.73 2.75
N PRO A 254 13.42 1.09 1.63
CA PRO A 254 13.95 0.82 0.30
C PRO A 254 15.33 1.47 0.08
N THR A 255 16.33 0.66 -0.28
CA THR A 255 17.69 1.10 -0.65
C THR A 255 17.83 1.46 -2.13
N THR A 256 16.73 1.43 -2.89
CA THR A 256 16.66 1.82 -4.30
C THR A 256 17.01 3.31 -4.48
N PRO A 257 18.03 3.66 -5.27
CA PRO A 257 18.44 5.05 -5.44
C PRO A 257 17.51 5.79 -6.43
N ILE A 258 16.33 6.20 -5.93
CA ILE A 258 15.24 6.76 -6.75
C ILE A 258 15.52 8.14 -7.36
N LEU A 259 16.57 8.85 -6.93
CA LEU A 259 17.02 10.08 -7.59
C LEU A 259 17.93 9.79 -8.80
N ASN A 260 18.59 8.63 -8.89
CA ASN A 260 19.51 8.30 -9.98
C ASN A 260 18.79 8.23 -11.35
N PRO A 261 19.39 8.76 -12.44
CA PRO A 261 18.78 8.75 -13.79
C PRO A 261 18.38 7.34 -14.30
N GLU A 262 19.19 6.32 -14.02
CA GLU A 262 18.94 4.94 -14.47
C GLU A 262 17.57 4.41 -14.02
N TYR A 263 17.18 4.70 -12.77
CA TYR A 263 15.93 4.24 -12.16
C TYR A 263 14.71 5.06 -12.60
N ARG A 264 14.93 6.26 -13.15
CA ARG A 264 13.86 7.17 -13.58
C ARG A 264 13.54 7.11 -15.07
N TYR A 265 14.34 6.50 -15.94
CA TYR A 265 14.07 6.46 -17.39
C TYR A 265 12.71 5.81 -17.77
N CYS A 266 12.03 6.35 -18.78
CA CYS A 266 10.83 5.73 -19.38
C CYS A 266 11.18 5.08 -20.73
N SER A 267 11.20 3.75 -20.80
CA SER A 267 11.48 3.03 -22.06
C SER A 267 10.38 3.17 -23.13
N ARG A 268 9.15 3.53 -22.73
CA ARG A 268 7.99 3.71 -23.63
C ARG A 268 8.00 5.08 -24.28
N ASP A 269 8.01 6.12 -23.46
CA ASP A 269 7.96 7.52 -23.90
C ASP A 269 9.35 8.06 -24.30
N LYS A 270 10.41 7.30 -23.99
CA LYS A 270 11.82 7.64 -24.20
C LYS A 270 12.24 8.95 -23.54
N ILE A 271 11.72 9.25 -22.36
CA ILE A 271 12.09 10.44 -21.57
C ILE A 271 12.76 10.07 -20.25
N MET A 272 13.61 10.98 -19.77
CA MET A 272 14.01 11.03 -18.38
C MET A 272 12.84 11.54 -17.53
N LYS A 273 12.21 10.69 -16.71
CA LYS A 273 11.09 11.13 -15.86
C LYS A 273 11.55 12.21 -14.86
N PRO A 274 10.86 13.35 -14.77
CA PRO A 274 10.96 14.26 -13.63
C PRO A 274 10.63 13.55 -12.31
N TYR A 275 10.92 14.21 -11.19
CA TYR A 275 10.51 13.69 -9.89
C TYR A 275 8.98 13.54 -9.83
N ARG A 276 8.51 12.49 -9.15
CA ARG A 276 7.08 12.13 -8.99
C ARG A 276 6.33 11.84 -10.30
N CYS A 277 7.04 11.74 -11.44
CA CYS A 277 6.45 11.37 -12.72
C CYS A 277 6.41 9.85 -12.92
N HIS A 278 5.25 9.33 -13.33
CA HIS A 278 5.06 7.90 -13.60
C HIS A 278 4.34 7.68 -14.94
N HIS A 279 4.63 6.56 -15.62
CA HIS A 279 3.97 6.18 -16.87
C HIS A 279 2.64 5.49 -16.59
N CYS A 280 1.53 6.11 -17.00
CA CYS A 280 0.22 5.48 -16.88
C CYS A 280 -0.08 4.61 -18.10
N ARG A 281 -0.20 3.29 -17.89
CA ARG A 281 -0.57 2.32 -18.94
C ARG A 281 -1.91 2.62 -19.62
N ALA A 282 -2.89 3.19 -18.92
CA ALA A 282 -4.20 3.50 -19.49
C ALA A 282 -4.17 4.75 -20.38
N CYS A 283 -3.58 5.86 -19.88
CA CYS A 283 -3.35 7.09 -20.65
C CYS A 283 -2.27 6.92 -21.74
N GLY A 284 -1.41 5.90 -21.65
CA GLY A 284 -0.37 5.58 -22.64
C GLY A 284 0.87 6.47 -22.60
N THR A 285 1.07 7.24 -21.52
CA THR A 285 2.10 8.29 -21.43
C THR A 285 2.52 8.55 -19.97
N CYS A 286 3.71 9.11 -19.78
CA CYS A 286 4.16 9.70 -18.53
C CYS A 286 3.35 10.94 -18.13
N ILE A 287 2.98 11.00 -16.84
CA ILE A 287 2.19 12.05 -16.21
C ILE A 287 3.02 12.67 -15.09
N LEU A 288 3.05 14.01 -14.99
CA LEU A 288 3.72 14.76 -13.92
C LEU A 288 2.95 14.62 -12.60
N LYS A 289 3.66 14.51 -11.46
CA LYS A 289 3.08 14.29 -10.11
C LYS A 289 1.96 13.23 -10.12
N TYR A 290 2.20 12.09 -10.78
CA TYR A 290 1.14 11.13 -11.09
C TYR A 290 0.52 10.56 -9.82
N ASP A 291 -0.78 10.79 -9.66
CA ASP A 291 -1.52 10.33 -8.50
C ASP A 291 -2.19 8.98 -8.77
N HIS A 292 -3.14 8.96 -9.71
CA HIS A 292 -3.79 7.74 -10.18
C HIS A 292 -4.41 7.92 -11.57
N HIS A 293 -4.92 6.84 -12.14
CA HIS A 293 -5.80 6.89 -13.31
C HIS A 293 -7.26 6.78 -12.84
N CYS A 294 -8.11 7.72 -13.25
CA CYS A 294 -9.48 7.82 -12.76
C CYS A 294 -10.49 7.65 -13.91
N PRO A 295 -11.16 6.49 -14.03
CA PRO A 295 -12.18 6.28 -15.04
C PRO A 295 -13.34 7.28 -14.96
N TRP A 296 -13.70 7.76 -13.77
CA TRP A 296 -14.83 8.67 -13.58
C TRP A 296 -14.66 10.05 -14.22
N ILE A 297 -13.43 10.51 -14.44
CA ILE A 297 -13.10 11.71 -15.25
C ILE A 297 -12.57 11.34 -16.65
N GLY A 298 -12.41 10.05 -16.91
CA GLY A 298 -11.91 9.49 -18.16
C GLY A 298 -10.50 9.95 -18.52
N GLN A 299 -9.64 10.16 -17.52
CA GLN A 299 -8.25 10.56 -17.71
C GLN A 299 -7.39 10.26 -16.46
N CYS A 300 -6.13 10.71 -16.48
CA CYS A 300 -5.22 10.61 -15.35
C CYS A 300 -5.41 11.79 -14.37
N VAL A 301 -5.02 11.61 -13.11
CA VAL A 301 -4.86 12.69 -12.12
C VAL A 301 -3.36 12.93 -11.92
N GLY A 302 -2.93 14.18 -12.05
CA GLY A 302 -1.53 14.60 -12.01
C GLY A 302 -1.38 16.08 -11.65
N ALA A 303 -0.18 16.63 -11.85
CA ALA A 303 0.25 17.93 -11.36
C ALA A 303 -0.78 19.06 -11.55
N PHE A 304 -1.29 19.24 -12.77
CA PHE A 304 -2.13 20.40 -13.11
C PHE A 304 -3.63 20.21 -12.88
N ASN A 305 -4.11 18.98 -12.64
CA ASN A 305 -5.53 18.71 -12.38
C ASN A 305 -5.82 18.15 -10.98
N GLN A 306 -4.81 17.93 -10.12
CA GLN A 306 -5.00 17.48 -8.73
C GLN A 306 -5.94 18.39 -7.93
N LYS A 307 -5.85 19.72 -8.10
CA LYS A 307 -6.77 20.67 -7.43
C LYS A 307 -8.21 20.51 -7.91
N PHE A 308 -8.44 20.50 -9.22
CA PHE A 308 -9.79 20.36 -9.78
C PHE A 308 -10.41 18.99 -9.47
N PHE A 309 -9.59 17.95 -9.35
CA PHE A 309 -10.03 16.65 -8.85
C PHE A 309 -10.44 16.69 -7.37
N PHE A 310 -9.70 17.40 -6.51
CA PHE A 310 -10.11 17.66 -5.13
C PHE A 310 -11.43 18.44 -5.06
N ASP A 311 -11.53 19.54 -5.80
CA ASP A 311 -12.75 20.38 -5.86
C ASP A 311 -13.97 19.52 -6.30
N PHE A 312 -13.79 18.67 -7.32
CA PHE A 312 -14.79 17.73 -7.80
C PHE A 312 -15.25 16.73 -6.73
N VAL A 313 -14.34 16.03 -6.03
CA VAL A 313 -14.77 15.03 -5.03
C VAL A 313 -15.40 15.70 -3.80
N LEU A 314 -14.95 16.90 -3.42
CA LEU A 314 -15.53 17.70 -2.34
C LEU A 314 -16.97 18.11 -2.66
N TRP A 315 -17.20 18.76 -3.81
CA TRP A 315 -18.56 19.11 -4.23
C TRP A 315 -19.42 17.87 -4.52
N GLY A 316 -18.80 16.74 -4.90
CA GLY A 316 -19.48 15.45 -5.08
C GLY A 316 -20.01 14.88 -3.77
N ALA A 317 -19.21 14.96 -2.69
CA ALA A 317 -19.64 14.64 -1.33
C ALA A 317 -20.76 15.58 -0.86
N ILE A 318 -20.65 16.90 -1.09
CA ILE A 318 -21.68 17.88 -0.71
C ILE A 318 -23.00 17.60 -1.46
N PHE A 319 -22.96 17.39 -2.78
CA PHE A 319 -24.12 17.05 -3.61
C PHE A 319 -24.81 15.77 -3.15
N THR A 320 -24.05 14.69 -2.96
CA THR A 320 -24.61 13.40 -2.53
C THR A 320 -25.16 13.44 -1.10
N ILE A 321 -24.45 14.05 -0.14
CA ILE A 321 -24.91 14.19 1.25
C ILE A 321 -26.18 15.05 1.33
N TRP A 322 -26.24 16.17 0.61
CA TRP A 322 -27.43 17.03 0.55
C TRP A 322 -28.64 16.28 -0.01
N THR A 323 -28.46 15.62 -1.17
CA THR A 323 -29.52 14.88 -1.87
C THR A 323 -30.02 13.70 -1.03
N PHE A 324 -29.10 12.92 -0.45
CA PHE A 324 -29.41 11.81 0.44
C PHE A 324 -30.18 12.28 1.68
N GLY A 325 -29.64 13.26 2.43
CA GLY A 325 -30.19 13.70 3.70
C GLY A 325 -31.57 14.37 3.56
N SER A 326 -31.77 15.16 2.50
CA SER A 326 -33.06 15.80 2.24
C SER A 326 -34.13 14.82 1.74
N LEU A 327 -33.80 13.90 0.82
CA LEU A 327 -34.73 12.86 0.38
C LEU A 327 -35.10 11.90 1.52
N LEU A 328 -34.10 11.35 2.24
CA LEU A 328 -34.34 10.44 3.36
C LEU A 328 -35.16 11.12 4.47
N GLY A 329 -34.81 12.35 4.84
CA GLY A 329 -35.52 13.12 5.85
C GLY A 329 -36.97 13.42 5.47
N LEU A 330 -37.27 13.65 4.18
CA LEU A 330 -38.64 13.86 3.70
C LEU A 330 -39.43 12.54 3.58
N VAL A 331 -38.80 11.44 3.13
CA VAL A 331 -39.43 10.12 3.07
C VAL A 331 -39.82 9.62 4.46
N VAL A 332 -38.91 9.68 5.44
CA VAL A 332 -39.19 9.29 6.84
C VAL A 332 -40.33 10.14 7.42
N ARG A 333 -40.31 11.46 7.21
CA ARG A 333 -41.40 12.36 7.61
C ARG A 333 -42.72 12.12 6.88
N GLY A 334 -42.69 11.52 5.69
CA GLY A 334 -43.87 11.09 4.94
C GLY A 334 -44.50 9.80 5.50
N GLN A 335 -43.67 8.87 5.96
CA GLN A 335 -44.15 7.62 6.58
C GLN A 335 -44.75 7.84 7.98
N HIS A 336 -44.27 8.82 8.75
CA HIS A 336 -44.83 9.19 10.06
C HIS A 336 -46.13 10.03 9.99
N GLN A 337 -46.76 10.18 8.82
CA GLN A 337 -48.06 10.85 8.67
C GLN A 337 -49.21 9.84 8.66
N SER A 338 -50.41 10.27 9.07
CA SER A 338 -51.63 9.46 9.01
C SER A 338 -52.60 10.03 7.97
N PRO A 339 -52.99 9.29 6.91
CA PRO A 339 -52.35 8.06 6.42
C PRO A 339 -50.92 8.33 5.88
N PRO A 340 -50.03 7.32 5.79
CA PRO A 340 -48.67 7.50 5.26
C PRO A 340 -48.64 8.03 3.82
N SER A 341 -47.52 8.61 3.40
CA SER A 341 -47.29 8.94 1.99
C SER A 341 -46.92 7.70 1.18
N GLU A 342 -47.33 7.62 -0.08
CA GLU A 342 -46.86 6.57 -1.00
C GLU A 342 -45.34 6.63 -1.21
N LEU A 343 -44.69 5.46 -1.33
CA LEU A 343 -43.25 5.34 -1.53
C LEU A 343 -42.92 5.21 -3.02
N ASN A 344 -42.57 6.32 -3.67
CA ASN A 344 -42.10 6.31 -5.06
C ASN A 344 -40.75 5.54 -5.16
N PRO A 345 -40.66 4.46 -5.96
CA PRO A 345 -39.42 3.70 -6.13
C PRO A 345 -38.22 4.53 -6.63
N GLN A 346 -38.46 5.60 -7.38
CA GLN A 346 -37.40 6.49 -7.86
C GLN A 346 -36.69 7.23 -6.72
N HIS A 347 -37.42 7.62 -5.66
CA HIS A 347 -36.81 8.21 -4.47
C HIS A 347 -35.92 7.20 -3.75
N ILE A 348 -36.35 5.93 -3.66
CA ILE A 348 -35.55 4.86 -3.06
C ILE A 348 -34.28 4.62 -3.88
N ALA A 349 -34.39 4.56 -5.20
CA ALA A 349 -33.23 4.41 -6.10
C ALA A 349 -32.21 5.54 -5.93
N VAL A 350 -32.65 6.80 -5.87
CA VAL A 350 -31.74 7.94 -5.66
C VAL A 350 -31.16 7.98 -4.24
N ILE A 351 -31.91 7.58 -3.21
CA ILE A 351 -31.37 7.45 -1.83
C ILE A 351 -30.27 6.38 -1.78
N VAL A 352 -30.47 5.22 -2.40
CA VAL A 352 -29.44 4.16 -2.48
C VAL A 352 -28.21 4.63 -3.27
N LEU A 353 -28.43 5.27 -4.42
CA LEU A 353 -27.36 5.79 -5.28
C LEU A 353 -26.53 6.86 -4.55
N THR A 354 -27.18 7.84 -3.95
CA THR A 354 -26.51 8.95 -3.24
C THR A 354 -25.88 8.52 -1.93
N GLY A 355 -26.42 7.51 -1.25
CA GLY A 355 -25.76 6.87 -0.10
C GLY A 355 -24.44 6.20 -0.50
N LEU A 356 -24.47 5.35 -1.53
CA LEU A 356 -23.28 4.63 -2.01
C LEU A 356 -22.20 5.58 -2.54
N PHE A 357 -22.56 6.48 -3.45
CA PHE A 357 -21.61 7.45 -4.00
C PHE A 357 -21.20 8.51 -2.98
N GLY A 358 -22.03 8.81 -1.98
CA GLY A 358 -21.70 9.73 -0.89
C GLY A 358 -20.66 9.18 0.07
N ILE A 359 -20.78 7.93 0.50
CA ILE A 359 -19.75 7.24 1.31
C ILE A 359 -18.41 7.22 0.55
N PHE A 360 -18.44 6.86 -0.75
CA PHE A 360 -17.24 6.86 -1.59
C PHE A 360 -16.62 8.26 -1.73
N SER A 361 -17.41 9.27 -2.08
CA SER A 361 -16.93 10.64 -2.30
C SER A 361 -16.40 11.28 -1.02
N PHE A 362 -17.03 11.02 0.13
CA PHE A 362 -16.58 11.49 1.43
C PHE A 362 -15.26 10.84 1.84
N MET A 363 -15.12 9.52 1.73
CA MET A 363 -13.85 8.81 2.00
C MET A 363 -12.74 9.23 1.04
N MET A 364 -13.06 9.48 -0.23
CA MET A 364 -12.11 10.03 -1.21
C MET A 364 -11.69 11.46 -0.82
N THR A 365 -12.63 12.32 -0.42
CA THR A 365 -12.33 13.69 0.03
C THR A 365 -11.39 13.71 1.24
N LEU A 366 -11.66 12.90 2.27
CA LEU A 366 -10.76 12.76 3.42
C LEU A 366 -9.36 12.24 3.03
N THR A 367 -9.32 11.33 2.06
CA THR A 367 -8.06 10.80 1.52
C THR A 367 -7.27 11.88 0.78
N GLN A 368 -7.92 12.69 -0.07
CA GLN A 368 -7.29 13.80 -0.78
C GLN A 368 -6.80 14.89 0.18
N ILE A 369 -7.59 15.25 1.21
CA ILE A 369 -7.15 16.18 2.27
C ILE A 369 -5.87 15.66 2.92
N ARG A 370 -5.85 14.40 3.35
CA ARG A 370 -4.67 13.77 3.96
C ARG A 370 -3.46 13.79 3.01
N SER A 371 -3.66 13.48 1.74
CA SER A 371 -2.59 13.46 0.72
C SER A 371 -2.00 14.86 0.49
N LEU A 372 -2.84 15.90 0.46
CA LEU A 372 -2.39 17.30 0.33
C LEU A 372 -1.59 17.74 1.56
N MET A 373 -2.11 17.56 2.78
CA MET A 373 -1.44 17.97 4.03
C MET A 373 -0.08 17.29 4.26
N LEU A 374 0.15 16.11 3.66
CA LEU A 374 1.41 15.36 3.74
C LEU A 374 2.33 15.53 2.51
N ASN A 375 1.91 16.33 1.53
CA ASN A 375 2.49 16.42 0.18
C ASN A 375 2.78 15.04 -0.42
N GLN A 376 1.76 14.18 -0.49
CA GLN A 376 1.83 12.81 -0.98
C GLN A 376 0.94 12.58 -2.21
N THR A 377 1.39 11.73 -3.12
CA THR A 377 0.54 11.12 -4.15
C THR A 377 -0.06 9.80 -3.65
N THR A 378 -1.12 9.32 -4.30
CA THR A 378 -1.67 7.99 -4.04
C THR A 378 -0.60 6.90 -4.23
N VAL A 379 0.28 6.99 -5.23
CA VAL A 379 1.42 6.06 -5.43
C VAL A 379 2.40 6.08 -4.25
N GLU A 380 2.77 7.26 -3.76
CA GLU A 380 3.64 7.40 -2.59
C GLU A 380 2.97 6.83 -1.32
N SER A 381 1.68 7.11 -1.11
CA SER A 381 0.93 6.58 0.03
C SER A 381 0.83 5.05 0.02
N LEU A 382 0.74 4.42 -1.17
CA LEU A 382 0.79 2.97 -1.34
C LEU A 382 2.17 2.39 -0.98
N ASN A 383 3.26 3.07 -1.29
CA ASN A 383 4.60 2.67 -0.84
C ASN A 383 4.73 2.73 0.69
N PHE A 384 4.21 3.78 1.34
CA PHE A 384 4.18 3.90 2.80
C PHE A 384 3.20 2.92 3.47
N ARG A 385 2.19 2.42 2.75
CA ARG A 385 1.36 1.30 3.20
C ARG A 385 2.12 -0.02 3.12
N ALA A 386 2.74 -0.34 1.98
CA ALA A 386 3.54 -1.55 1.81
C ALA A 386 4.71 -1.64 2.82
N MET A 387 5.30 -0.51 3.22
CA MET A 387 6.29 -0.48 4.30
C MET A 387 5.65 -0.86 5.66
N ARG A 388 4.52 -0.25 6.03
CA ARG A 388 3.80 -0.56 7.28
C ARG A 388 3.22 -1.99 7.31
N GLU A 389 2.83 -2.54 6.17
CA GLU A 389 2.36 -3.92 6.03
C GLU A 389 3.52 -4.92 6.30
N ARG A 390 4.75 -4.61 5.85
CA ARG A 390 5.96 -5.38 6.22
C ARG A 390 6.32 -5.23 7.69
N GLU A 391 6.29 -4.01 8.23
CA GLU A 391 6.51 -3.74 9.67
C GLU A 391 5.51 -4.55 10.52
N GLN A 392 4.23 -4.55 10.17
CA GLN A 392 3.20 -5.32 10.86
C GLN A 392 3.43 -6.83 10.77
N ALA A 393 3.91 -7.34 9.63
CA ALA A 393 4.31 -8.75 9.49
C ALA A 393 5.47 -9.09 10.44
N THR A 394 6.56 -8.31 10.42
CA THR A 394 7.69 -8.49 11.35
C THR A 394 7.26 -8.45 12.81
N LEU A 395 6.43 -7.47 13.20
CA LEU A 395 5.86 -7.37 14.56
C LEU A 395 4.91 -8.52 14.91
N SER A 396 4.33 -9.22 13.93
CA SER A 396 3.51 -10.42 14.16
C SER A 396 4.34 -11.67 14.42
N HIS A 397 5.54 -11.77 13.83
CA HIS A 397 6.51 -12.82 14.15
C HIS A 397 7.22 -12.57 15.48
N MET A 398 7.57 -11.31 15.79
CA MET A 398 8.26 -10.95 17.04
C MET A 398 7.37 -11.02 18.29
N TYR A 399 6.07 -10.69 18.17
CA TYR A 399 5.19 -10.54 19.32
C TYR A 399 3.78 -11.10 19.07
N ALA A 400 3.27 -11.85 20.04
CA ALA A 400 1.89 -12.36 20.01
C ALA A 400 0.86 -11.22 19.90
N TRP A 401 -0.33 -11.52 19.39
CA TRP A 401 -1.35 -10.52 19.03
C TRP A 401 -1.75 -9.60 20.20
N TYR A 402 -1.81 -10.14 21.43
CA TYR A 402 -2.17 -9.41 22.65
C TYR A 402 -1.06 -8.50 23.20
N GLN A 403 0.19 -8.62 22.73
CA GLN A 403 1.34 -7.85 23.23
C GLN A 403 1.40 -6.41 22.65
N ILE A 404 0.26 -5.72 22.62
CA ILE A 404 0.06 -4.42 21.95
C ILE A 404 1.03 -3.36 22.49
N ARG A 405 1.33 -3.36 23.80
CA ARG A 405 2.29 -2.44 24.42
C ARG A 405 3.73 -2.65 23.94
N ALA A 406 4.14 -3.90 23.69
CA ALA A 406 5.46 -4.22 23.14
C ALA A 406 5.55 -3.74 21.68
N LYS A 407 4.60 -4.16 20.83
CA LYS A 407 4.53 -3.74 19.41
C LYS A 407 4.59 -2.22 19.23
N ARG A 408 3.86 -1.46 20.06
CA ARG A 408 3.88 0.02 20.03
C ARG A 408 5.22 0.62 20.48
N ARG A 409 5.98 -0.07 21.33
CA ARG A 409 7.32 0.37 21.74
C ARG A 409 8.31 0.18 20.59
N THR A 410 8.33 -1.00 19.96
CA THR A 410 9.20 -1.32 18.82
C THR A 410 8.98 -0.36 17.64
N VAL A 411 7.71 -0.04 17.32
CA VAL A 411 7.40 0.97 16.28
C VAL A 411 7.91 2.37 16.68
N LYS A 412 7.82 2.74 17.96
CA LYS A 412 8.37 4.03 18.43
C LYS A 412 9.90 4.05 18.33
N GLU A 413 10.58 2.95 18.65
CA GLU A 413 12.03 2.79 18.50
C GLU A 413 12.43 2.90 17.01
N TRP A 414 11.66 2.31 16.09
CA TRP A 414 11.87 2.47 14.63
C TRP A 414 11.60 3.89 14.12
N ASP A 415 10.58 4.58 14.63
CA ASP A 415 10.29 5.98 14.31
C ASP A 415 11.35 6.94 14.91
N GLN A 416 11.99 6.56 16.02
CA GLN A 416 13.15 7.25 16.56
C GLN A 416 14.40 7.02 15.69
N GLU A 417 14.67 5.79 15.24
CA GLU A 417 15.85 5.51 14.40
C GLU A 417 15.73 6.06 12.96
N TRP A 418 14.54 6.01 12.35
CA TRP A 418 14.35 6.28 10.91
C TRP A 418 13.38 7.42 10.59
N GLY A 419 12.72 8.00 11.59
CA GLY A 419 11.59 8.90 11.36
C GLY A 419 10.29 8.17 11.06
N LYS A 420 9.16 8.85 11.31
CA LYS A 420 7.81 8.36 11.02
C LYS A 420 7.63 8.13 9.53
N THR A 421 7.28 6.90 9.14
CA THR A 421 7.08 6.45 7.74
C THR A 421 6.13 7.33 6.91
N GLY A 422 5.20 8.05 7.56
CA GLY A 422 4.22 8.91 6.88
C GLY A 422 4.58 10.39 6.74
N THR A 423 5.67 10.86 7.36
CA THR A 423 6.10 12.28 7.33
C THR A 423 7.61 12.40 7.15
N GLU A 424 8.40 12.20 8.21
CA GLU A 424 9.87 12.32 8.17
C GLU A 424 10.49 11.32 7.17
N GLY A 425 9.89 10.12 7.06
CA GLY A 425 10.23 9.07 6.09
C GLY A 425 9.53 9.19 4.74
N ASN A 426 9.13 10.40 4.32
CA ASN A 426 8.68 10.72 2.96
C ASN A 426 9.69 11.67 2.29
N LEU A 427 10.17 11.31 1.08
CA LEU A 427 11.14 12.11 0.31
C LEU A 427 10.62 13.51 -0.06
N TRP A 428 9.29 13.70 -0.12
CA TRP A 428 8.66 14.96 -0.55
C TRP A 428 7.96 15.73 0.58
N TYR A 429 8.18 15.34 1.84
CA TYR A 429 7.64 16.04 3.00
C TYR A 429 8.55 17.21 3.38
N LEU A 430 8.00 18.42 3.43
CA LEU A 430 8.78 19.65 3.51
C LEU A 430 9.16 20.05 4.94
N GLY A 431 8.27 19.80 5.91
CA GLY A 431 8.50 20.12 7.32
C GLY A 431 7.18 20.23 8.10
N SER A 432 6.27 21.04 7.58
CA SER A 432 4.93 21.29 8.11
C SER A 432 3.83 21.02 7.08
N GLU A 433 2.59 20.89 7.57
CA GLU A 433 1.40 20.77 6.72
C GLU A 433 1.12 22.04 5.91
N LYS A 434 1.60 23.21 6.38
CA LYS A 434 1.47 24.50 5.68
C LYS A 434 2.34 24.54 4.42
N GLU A 435 3.63 24.24 4.55
CA GLU A 435 4.56 24.20 3.41
C GLU A 435 4.12 23.16 2.38
N ASN A 436 3.66 21.99 2.85
CA ASN A 436 3.09 20.93 2.01
C ASN A 436 1.86 21.39 1.20
N TRP A 437 1.12 22.38 1.68
CA TRP A 437 -0.03 22.97 0.99
C TRP A 437 0.37 24.07 0.00
N GLU A 438 1.36 24.92 0.32
CA GLU A 438 1.66 26.14 -0.44
C GLU A 438 2.43 25.92 -1.77
N ILE A 439 3.06 24.75 -1.99
CA ILE A 439 3.74 24.46 -3.27
C ILE A 439 2.73 24.04 -4.37
N HIS A 440 2.68 24.81 -5.46
CA HIS A 440 1.65 24.70 -6.51
C HIS A 440 2.19 24.65 -7.96
N ASP A 441 3.45 24.99 -8.20
CA ASP A 441 4.06 25.07 -9.55
C ASP A 441 4.26 23.70 -10.23
N GLY A 442 4.41 22.63 -9.44
CA GLY A 442 4.23 21.25 -9.89
C GLY A 442 5.35 20.68 -10.75
N MET A 443 6.48 21.38 -10.85
CA MET A 443 7.62 21.04 -11.70
C MET A 443 8.91 20.78 -10.91
N ASP A 444 9.15 21.52 -9.82
CA ASP A 444 10.23 21.22 -8.86
C ASP A 444 9.66 20.54 -7.61
N TYR A 445 10.49 19.69 -7.00
CA TYR A 445 10.21 18.96 -5.77
C TYR A 445 11.52 18.83 -4.99
N PRO A 446 11.82 19.75 -4.05
CA PRO A 446 13.04 19.67 -3.25
C PRO A 446 13.06 18.37 -2.43
N PRO A 447 14.10 17.53 -2.56
CA PRO A 447 14.23 16.32 -1.76
C PRO A 447 14.40 16.63 -0.26
N ASN A 448 13.64 15.96 0.60
CA ASN A 448 13.75 16.03 2.06
C ASN A 448 15.21 15.75 2.51
N PRO A 449 15.89 16.66 3.24
CA PRO A 449 17.30 16.51 3.63
C PRO A 449 17.64 15.29 4.52
N ARG A 450 16.63 14.54 4.96
CA ARG A 450 16.75 13.24 5.66
C ARG A 450 17.15 12.08 4.73
N TYR A 451 17.38 12.35 3.45
CA TYR A 451 17.77 11.38 2.43
C TYR A 451 19.20 11.65 1.90
N ASP A 452 19.85 10.63 1.33
CA ASP A 452 21.09 10.81 0.58
C ASP A 452 20.85 11.41 -0.82
N SER A 453 21.93 11.82 -1.50
CA SER A 453 21.90 12.37 -2.86
C SER A 453 21.41 11.39 -3.93
N GLN A 454 21.24 10.10 -3.58
CA GLN A 454 20.68 9.06 -4.44
C GLN A 454 19.20 8.78 -4.12
N GLY A 455 18.65 9.36 -3.05
CA GLY A 455 17.25 9.18 -2.63
C GLY A 455 17.02 8.01 -1.66
N ARG A 456 18.06 7.53 -0.98
CA ARG A 456 17.93 6.56 0.12
C ARG A 456 17.68 7.25 1.45
N GLN A 457 16.82 6.68 2.29
CA GLN A 457 16.51 7.20 3.63
C GLN A 457 17.72 7.01 4.55
N ARG A 458 18.14 8.07 5.25
CA ARG A 458 19.20 8.02 6.27
C ARG A 458 18.61 7.73 7.66
N ARG A 459 19.43 7.23 8.59
CA ARG A 459 19.03 7.14 10.01
C ARG A 459 19.05 8.52 10.66
N ARG A 460 18.29 8.75 11.74
CA ARG A 460 18.16 10.07 12.42
C ARG A 460 19.51 10.69 12.80
N LYS A 461 20.45 9.87 13.27
CA LYS A 461 21.85 10.26 13.56
C LYS A 461 22.69 10.75 12.35
N GLU A 462 22.19 10.59 11.13
CA GLU A 462 22.81 10.97 9.85
C GLU A 462 22.03 12.12 9.16
N TRP A 463 21.00 12.66 9.81
CA TRP A 463 20.25 13.83 9.36
C TRP A 463 20.98 15.14 9.72
N PRO A 464 20.68 16.26 9.03
CA PRO A 464 21.08 17.60 9.48
C PRO A 464 20.68 17.85 10.94
N VAL A 465 21.55 18.54 11.71
CA VAL A 465 21.45 18.69 13.18
C VAL A 465 20.16 19.41 13.60
N ASP A 466 19.68 20.32 12.77
CA ASP A 466 18.41 21.06 12.87
C ASP A 466 17.16 20.18 12.70
N LEU A 467 17.31 18.95 12.19
CA LEU A 467 16.21 18.04 11.87
C LEU A 467 16.14 16.78 12.73
N GLN A 468 17.12 16.54 13.61
CA GLN A 468 17.27 15.33 14.45
C GLN A 468 16.23 15.25 15.56
#